data_AF-A0A0C9TI37-F1
#
_entry.id   AF-A0A0C9TI37-F1
#
_cell.length_a   1.000
_cell.length_b   1.000
_cell.length_c   1.000
_cell.angle_alpha   90.00
_cell.angle_beta   90.00
_cell.angle_gamma   90.00
#
_symmetry.space_group_name_H-M   'P 1'
#
loop_
_entity.id
_entity.type
_entity.pdbx_description
1 polymer ?
#
loop_
_entity_poly.entity_id
_entity_poly.type
_entity_poly.pdbx_seq_one_letter_code
_entity_poly.pdbx_strand_id
1 'polypeptide(L)' 'MRAVTKASIGYVATQARFSLTSTQIFSHTDLVTDSEHFYNSILELLKDPEEKEEVNQLLIWWNRYL' A
#
# COMPACT_ATOMS: atom_id res chain seq x y z
N MET A 1 -15.21 13.12 -4.83
CA MET A 1 -15.11 11.79 -5.47
C MET A 1 -14.36 10.87 -4.53
N ARG A 2 -14.89 9.66 -4.28
CA ARG A 2 -14.13 8.61 -3.59
C ARG A 2 -13.35 7.87 -4.66
N ALA A 3 -12.03 7.82 -4.52
CA ALA A 3 -11.16 7.11 -5.45
C ALA A 3 -10.05 6.41 -4.67
N VAL A 4 -9.69 5.21 -5.11
CA VAL A 4 -8.46 4.54 -4.69
C VAL A 4 -7.28 5.36 -5.19
N THR A 5 -6.38 5.65 -4.26
CA THR A 5 -5.09 6.31 -4.49
C THR A 5 -3.95 5.32 -4.27
N LYS A 6 -2.77 5.64 -4.79
CA LYS A 6 -1.53 4.89 -4.51
C LYS A 6 -1.28 4.75 -3.00
N ALA A 7 -1.55 5.80 -2.24
CA ALA A 7 -1.47 5.80 -0.78
C ALA A 7 -2.44 4.81 -0.13
N SER A 8 -3.70 4.75 -0.57
CA SER A 8 -4.63 3.75 -0.04
C SER A 8 -4.24 2.31 -0.38
N ILE A 9 -3.63 2.07 -1.56
CA ILE A 9 -3.10 0.74 -1.92
C ILE A 9 -1.95 0.36 -0.98
N GLY A 10 -0.98 1.26 -0.79
CA GLY A 10 0.12 1.04 0.14
C GLY A 10 -0.36 0.77 1.57
N TYR A 11 -1.39 1.49 2.03
CA TYR A 11 -1.96 1.29 3.35
C TYR A 11 -2.62 -0.09 3.49
N VAL A 12 -3.45 -0.50 2.53
CA VAL A 12 -4.11 -1.82 2.54
C VAL A 12 -3.07 -2.95 2.50
N ALA A 13 -2.01 -2.82 1.69
CA ALA A 13 -0.94 -3.80 1.65
C ALA A 13 -0.19 -3.90 2.99
N THR A 14 0.02 -2.77 3.67
CA THR A 14 0.64 -2.72 5.00
C THR A 14 -0.23 -3.41 6.05
N GLN A 15 -1.55 -3.17 6.02
CA GLN A 15 -2.53 -3.85 6.88
C GLN A 15 -2.59 -5.36 6.62
N ALA A 16 -2.54 -5.77 5.35
CA ALA A 16 -2.51 -7.19 4.97
C ALA A 16 -1.24 -7.87 5.50
N ARG A 17 -0.07 -7.25 5.33
CA ARG A 17 1.19 -7.76 5.91
C ARG A 17 1.08 -7.90 7.42
N PHE A 18 0.59 -6.89 8.12
CA PHE A 18 0.39 -6.94 9.57
C PHE A 18 -0.53 -8.10 9.98
N SER A 19 -1.64 -8.33 9.27
CA SER A 19 -2.58 -9.43 9.57
C SER A 19 -1.95 -10.82 9.45
N LEU A 20 -0.83 -10.93 8.74
CA LEU A 20 -0.06 -12.18 8.60
C LEU A 20 1.03 -12.33 9.66
N THR A 21 1.21 -11.34 10.54
CA THR A 21 2.18 -11.41 11.65
C THR A 21 1.52 -11.88 12.94
N SER A 22 2.29 -12.43 13.88
CA SER A 22 1.80 -12.83 15.21
C SER A 22 1.66 -11.65 16.18
N THR A 23 1.85 -10.41 15.74
CA THR A 23 1.76 -9.22 16.59
C THR A 23 0.31 -8.79 16.77
N GLN A 24 -0.06 -8.44 18.02
CA GLN A 24 -1.44 -8.12 18.37
C GLN A 24 -1.78 -6.64 18.16
N ILE A 25 -0.77 -5.77 18.03
CA ILE A 25 -0.93 -4.32 17.99
C ILE A 25 -0.31 -3.81 16.69
N PHE A 26 -1.13 -3.15 15.87
CA PHE A 26 -0.62 -2.41 14.74
C PHE A 26 -0.01 -1.10 15.25
N SER A 27 1.26 -0.87 14.92
CA SER A 27 1.97 0.33 15.32
C SER A 27 2.84 0.79 14.17
N HIS A 28 2.69 2.07 13.81
CA HIS A 28 3.49 2.70 12.76
C HIS A 28 4.98 2.76 13.12
N THR A 29 5.29 2.96 14.40
CA THR A 29 6.65 3.15 14.91
C THR A 29 7.29 1.86 15.43
N ASP A 30 6.62 0.71 15.31
CA ASP A 30 7.19 -0.54 15.77
C ASP A 30 8.23 -1.07 14.77
N LEU A 31 9.48 -1.12 15.22
CA LEU A 31 10.62 -1.61 14.46
C LEU A 31 10.52 -3.12 14.17
N VAL A 32 9.65 -3.85 14.90
CA VAL A 32 9.47 -5.30 14.71
C VAL A 32 8.77 -5.60 13.40
N THR A 33 7.75 -4.83 13.03
CA THR A 33 7.02 -5.00 11.75
C THR A 33 7.53 -4.08 10.65
N ASP A 34 8.26 -3.01 11.01
CA ASP A 34 8.84 -2.02 10.11
C ASP A 34 7.82 -1.54 9.06
N SER A 35 6.65 -1.16 9.58
CA SER A 35 5.46 -0.88 8.78
C SER A 35 5.59 0.40 7.96
N GLU A 36 6.27 1.41 8.51
CA GLU A 36 6.58 2.65 7.80
C GLU A 36 7.50 2.41 6.61
N HIS A 37 8.59 1.67 6.78
CA HIS A 37 9.51 1.38 5.68
C HIS A 37 8.84 0.57 4.57
N PHE A 38 8.04 -0.43 4.94
CA PHE A 38 7.28 -1.22 3.98
C PHE A 38 6.22 -0.41 3.22
N TYR A 39 5.52 0.49 3.90
CA TYR A 39 4.58 1.39 3.24
C TYR A 39 5.31 2.31 2.24
N ASN A 40 6.45 2.87 2.64
CA ASN A 40 7.24 3.75 1.81
C ASN A 40 7.83 3.03 0.59
N SER A 41 8.32 1.80 0.74
CA SER A 41 8.84 1.02 -0.40
C SER A 41 7.74 0.67 -1.41
N ILE A 42 6.52 0.38 -0.96
CA ILE A 42 5.38 0.23 -1.86
C ILE A 42 5.05 1.55 -2.57
N LEU A 43 5.07 2.67 -1.85
CA LEU A 43 4.82 3.97 -2.46
C LEU A 43 5.87 4.34 -3.51
N GLU A 44 7.13 4.02 -3.27
CA GLU A 44 8.22 4.20 -4.23
C GLU A 44 7.95 3.39 -5.49
N LEU A 45 7.63 2.09 -5.36
CA LEU A 45 7.25 1.23 -6.49
C LEU A 45 6.05 1.79 -7.26
N LEU A 46 4.98 2.22 -6.57
CA LEU A 46 3.79 2.78 -7.22
C LEU A 46 4.05 4.14 -7.89
N LYS A 47 5.14 4.82 -7.56
CA LYS A 47 5.56 6.10 -8.14
C LYS A 47 6.67 5.94 -9.18
N ASP A 48 7.20 4.73 -9.35
CA ASP A 48 8.23 4.45 -10.33
C ASP A 48 7.73 4.81 -11.73
N PRO A 49 8.47 5.66 -12.48
CA PRO A 49 8.15 5.98 -13.86
C PRO A 49 8.10 4.74 -14.77
N GLU A 50 8.90 3.71 -14.49
CA GLU A 50 8.94 2.48 -15.28
C GLU A 50 7.66 1.65 -15.12
N GLU A 51 7.05 1.67 -13.93
CA GLU A 51 5.82 0.93 -13.59
C GLU A 51 4.53 1.75 -13.86
N LYS A 52 4.66 2.93 -14.46
CA LYS A 52 3.56 3.91 -14.54
C LYS A 52 2.34 3.38 -15.28
N GLU A 53 2.55 2.59 -16.33
CA GLU A 53 1.44 2.07 -17.16
C GLU A 53 0.63 1.04 -16.38
N GLU A 54 1.31 0.09 -15.76
CA GLU A 54 0.76 -0.97 -14.91
C GLU A 54 0.02 -0.37 -13.71
N VAL A 55 0.62 0.61 -13.03
CA VAL A 55 0.00 1.29 -11.89
C VAL A 55 -1.24 2.07 -12.32
N ASN A 56 -1.24 2.70 -13.51
CA ASN A 56 -2.43 3.37 -14.03
C ASN A 56 -3.55 2.37 -14.33
N GLN A 57 -3.23 1.24 -14.95
CA GLN A 57 -4.20 0.17 -15.21
C GLN A 57 -4.78 -0.40 -13.92
N LEU A 58 -3.94 -0.60 -12.89
CA LEU A 58 -4.37 -1.01 -11.55
C LEU A 58 -5.35 -0.01 -10.94
N LEU A 59 -5.02 1.29 -10.95
CA LEU A 59 -5.89 2.35 -10.42
C LEU A 59 -7.21 2.42 -11.19
N ILE A 60 -7.18 2.31 -12.52
CA ILE A 60 -8.39 2.29 -13.34
C ILE A 60 -9.25 1.07 -12.99
N TRP A 61 -8.65 -0.11 -12.89
CA TRP A 61 -9.37 -1.34 -12.57
C TRP A 61 -10.04 -1.25 -11.18
N TRP A 62 -9.31 -0.80 -10.17
CA TRP A 62 -9.83 -0.73 -8.79
C TRP A 62 -10.95 0.30 -8.66
N ASN A 63 -10.79 1.47 -9.27
CA ASN A 63 -11.78 2.54 -9.22
C ASN A 63 -13.09 2.22 -9.96
N ARG A 64 -13.17 1.11 -10.72
CA ARG A 64 -14.44 0.66 -11.33
C ARG A 64 -15.43 0.12 -10.29
N TYR A 65 -14.94 -0.30 -9.13
CA TYR A 65 -15.75 -0.94 -8.08
C TYR A 65 -16.03 -0.03 -6.88
N LEU A 66 -15.63 1.25 -6.97
CA LEU A 66 -15.90 2.30 -5.98
C LEU A 66 -17.11 3.15 -6.37
#